data_AF-A0A7Y1ZC84-F1
#
_entry.id   AF-A0A7Y1ZC84-F1
#
_cell.length_a   1.000
_cell.length_b   1.000
_cell.length_c   1.000
_cell.angle_alpha   90.00
_cell.angle_beta   90.00
_cell.angle_gamma   90.00
#
_symmetry.space_group_name_H-M   'P 1'
#
loop_
_entity.id
_entity.type
_entity.pdbx_description
1 polymer ?
#
loop_
_entity_poly.entity_id
_entity_poly.type
_entity_poly.pdbx_seq_one_letter_code
_entity_poly.pdbx_strand_id
1 'polypeptide(L)'
;QKEIFRLTHRRMDSMGLLSSEAGETVRDQYLLFHNNFPQICNQNFHEQGREFLYTLNKTPYWSSIQIEKESKEMFPKLMDANFSNWLSIYIYGIKHGFKTWWILAFIIGVFIFSLIRSIRRKDETFEFLFFASSLLLSNAMVTAMASHSIQRYLFYNYFLGFIIVILILRKLIQFYESRSLGSNAMS
;
A
#
# COMPACT_ATOMS: atom_id res chain seq x y z
N GLN A 1 -2.51 -21.28 18.64
CA GLN A 1 -1.44 -20.62 17.86
C GLN A 1 -0.38 -21.55 17.26
N LYS A 2 0.50 -22.21 18.05
CA LYS A 2 1.63 -23.01 17.48
C LYS A 2 1.21 -24.09 16.47
N GLU A 3 0.15 -24.84 16.77
CA GLU A 3 -0.31 -25.89 15.84
C GLU A 3 -0.93 -25.31 14.57
N ILE A 4 -1.72 -24.24 14.67
CA ILE A 4 -2.28 -23.50 13.53
C ILE A 4 -1.14 -23.00 12.63
N PHE A 5 -0.09 -22.41 13.22
CA PHE A 5 1.11 -22.00 12.48
C PHE A 5 1.77 -23.19 11.78
N ARG A 6 1.97 -24.32 12.48
CA ARG A 6 2.62 -25.52 11.94
C ARG A 6 1.83 -26.16 10.78
N LEU A 7 0.50 -26.14 10.86
CA LEU A 7 -0.38 -26.61 9.79
C LEU A 7 -0.27 -25.68 8.57
N THR A 8 -0.43 -24.37 8.81
CA THR A 8 -0.33 -23.33 7.78
C THR A 8 1.01 -23.39 7.06
N HIS A 9 2.12 -23.48 7.80
CA HIS A 9 3.47 -23.52 7.25
C HIS A 9 3.70 -24.76 6.39
N ARG A 10 3.32 -25.95 6.88
CA ARG A 10 3.48 -27.21 6.13
C ARG A 10 2.69 -27.21 4.82
N ARG A 11 1.49 -26.64 4.82
CA ARG A 11 0.70 -26.52 3.58
C ARG A 11 1.33 -25.50 2.62
N MET A 12 1.80 -24.34 3.10
CA MET A 12 2.52 -23.39 2.23
C MET A 12 3.75 -24.02 1.58
N ASP A 13 4.52 -24.77 2.38
CA ASP A 13 5.72 -25.49 1.93
C ASP A 13 5.36 -26.50 0.83
N SER A 14 4.35 -27.34 1.06
CA SER A 14 3.88 -28.31 0.05
C SER A 14 3.36 -27.69 -1.25
N MET A 15 2.95 -26.41 -1.21
CA MET A 15 2.45 -25.67 -2.36
C MET A 15 3.53 -24.81 -3.04
N GLY A 16 4.75 -24.78 -2.50
CA GLY A 16 5.81 -23.89 -2.99
C GLY A 16 5.49 -22.41 -2.79
N LEU A 17 4.73 -22.06 -1.75
CA LEU A 17 4.28 -20.69 -1.47
C LEU A 17 5.09 -19.98 -0.38
N LEU A 18 6.19 -20.58 0.08
CA LEU A 18 7.11 -19.93 1.02
C LEU A 18 7.94 -18.87 0.29
N SER A 19 8.34 -17.84 1.02
CA SER A 19 9.21 -16.79 0.46
C SER A 19 10.59 -17.32 0.04
N SER A 20 11.03 -18.47 0.56
CA SER A 20 12.26 -19.16 0.15
C SER A 20 12.13 -19.82 -1.23
N GLU A 21 10.90 -20.13 -1.65
CA GLU A 21 10.59 -20.73 -2.96
C GLU A 21 10.38 -19.65 -4.04
N ALA A 22 10.32 -18.38 -3.63
CA ALA A 22 10.34 -17.26 -4.56
C ALA A 22 11.74 -17.07 -5.16
N GLY A 23 11.80 -16.42 -6.32
CA GLY A 23 13.07 -15.96 -6.89
C GLY A 23 13.84 -15.03 -5.94
N GLU A 24 15.11 -14.79 -6.25
CA GLU A 24 16.02 -14.00 -5.39
C GLU A 24 15.61 -12.52 -5.27
N THR A 25 14.71 -12.04 -6.12
CA THR A 25 14.32 -10.62 -6.14
C THR A 25 13.08 -10.34 -5.29
N VAL A 26 13.02 -9.14 -4.71
CA VAL A 26 11.82 -8.63 -3.99
C VAL A 26 10.59 -8.63 -4.91
N ARG A 27 10.79 -8.45 -6.22
CA ARG A 27 9.71 -8.53 -7.20
C ARG A 27 9.10 -9.92 -7.24
N ASP A 28 9.92 -10.97 -7.26
CA ASP A 28 9.44 -12.34 -7.35
C ASP A 28 8.70 -12.75 -6.08
N GLN A 29 9.23 -12.37 -4.92
CA GLN A 29 8.56 -12.53 -3.63
C GLN A 29 7.23 -11.80 -3.59
N TYR A 30 7.20 -10.55 -4.06
CA TYR A 30 5.97 -9.78 -4.16
C TYR A 30 4.97 -10.46 -5.11
N LEU A 31 5.39 -10.91 -6.28
CA LEU A 31 4.50 -11.55 -7.26
C LEU A 31 3.97 -12.90 -6.76
N LEU A 32 4.78 -13.69 -6.07
CA LEU A 32 4.34 -14.94 -5.43
C LEU A 32 3.26 -14.66 -4.39
N PHE A 33 3.53 -13.71 -3.48
CA PHE A 33 2.56 -13.29 -2.46
C PHE A 33 1.30 -12.69 -3.08
N HIS A 34 1.47 -11.82 -4.08
CA HIS A 34 0.40 -11.14 -4.77
C HIS A 34 -0.49 -12.23 -5.42
N ASN A 35 0.00 -12.91 -6.44
CA ASN A 35 -0.79 -13.85 -7.22
C ASN A 35 -1.45 -14.97 -6.40
N ASN A 36 -0.91 -15.29 -5.22
CA ASN A 36 -1.43 -16.33 -4.34
C ASN A 36 -2.05 -15.85 -3.03
N PHE A 37 -2.34 -14.55 -2.89
CA PHE A 37 -2.85 -13.97 -1.64
C PHE A 37 -4.09 -14.69 -1.07
N PRO A 38 -5.14 -15.01 -1.88
CA PRO A 38 -6.29 -15.76 -1.36
C PRO A 38 -5.93 -17.17 -0.89
N GLN A 39 -4.99 -17.85 -1.55
CA GLN A 39 -4.53 -19.17 -1.15
C GLN A 39 -3.72 -19.11 0.16
N ILE A 40 -2.82 -18.14 0.29
CA ILE A 40 -1.96 -17.95 1.47
C ILE A 40 -2.80 -17.60 2.71
N CYS A 41 -3.73 -16.65 2.57
CA CYS A 41 -4.48 -16.13 3.72
C CYS A 41 -5.78 -16.92 3.95
N ASN A 42 -6.70 -16.90 2.98
CA ASN A 42 -8.08 -17.33 3.21
C ASN A 42 -8.22 -18.85 3.18
N GLN A 43 -7.60 -19.53 2.21
CA GLN A 43 -7.76 -20.97 1.98
C GLN A 43 -6.74 -21.83 2.75
N ASN A 44 -5.70 -21.19 3.29
CA ASN A 44 -4.69 -21.88 4.08
C ASN A 44 -4.88 -21.56 5.57
N PHE A 45 -4.50 -20.36 6.01
CA PHE A 45 -4.54 -20.00 7.42
C PHE A 45 -5.97 -20.06 8.00
N HIS A 46 -6.93 -19.36 7.39
CA HIS A 46 -8.27 -19.27 7.93
C HIS A 46 -9.06 -20.58 7.78
N GLU A 47 -8.98 -21.25 6.65
CA GLU A 47 -9.70 -22.50 6.42
C GLU A 47 -9.19 -23.64 7.32
N GLN A 48 -7.89 -23.94 7.30
CA GLN A 48 -7.34 -25.00 8.17
C GLN A 48 -7.43 -24.66 9.65
N GLY A 49 -7.24 -23.39 9.99
CA GLY A 49 -7.39 -22.93 11.36
C GLY A 49 -8.81 -23.15 11.87
N ARG A 50 -9.84 -22.84 11.06
CA ARG A 50 -11.24 -23.13 11.41
C ARG A 50 -11.52 -24.61 11.50
N GLU A 51 -11.03 -25.42 10.56
CA GLU A 51 -11.22 -26.88 10.59
C GLU A 51 -10.62 -27.49 11.85
N PHE A 52 -9.36 -27.14 12.17
CA PHE A 52 -8.70 -27.58 13.38
C PHE A 52 -9.49 -27.17 14.64
N LEU A 53 -9.89 -25.91 14.74
CA LEU A 53 -10.67 -25.41 15.89
C LEU A 53 -12.07 -26.03 15.96
N TYR A 54 -12.68 -26.37 14.82
CA TYR A 54 -13.96 -27.07 14.76
C TYR A 54 -13.85 -28.48 15.33
N THR A 55 -12.73 -29.18 15.11
CA THR A 55 -12.53 -30.50 15.73
C THR A 55 -12.57 -30.45 17.26
N LEU A 56 -12.14 -29.32 17.85
CA LEU A 56 -12.10 -29.08 19.29
C LEU A 56 -13.43 -28.56 19.84
N ASN A 57 -13.99 -27.52 19.21
CA ASN A 57 -15.12 -26.75 19.75
C ASN A 57 -16.49 -27.19 19.20
N LYS A 58 -16.51 -28.05 18.16
CA LYS A 58 -17.71 -28.57 17.46
C LYS A 58 -18.71 -27.51 16.97
N THR A 59 -18.28 -26.25 16.88
CA THR A 59 -19.13 -25.11 16.57
C THR A 59 -18.47 -24.24 15.49
N PRO A 60 -19.07 -24.13 14.29
CA PRO A 60 -18.44 -23.39 13.17
C PRO A 60 -18.29 -21.89 13.47
N TYR A 61 -19.27 -21.32 14.16
CA TYR A 61 -19.29 -19.92 14.57
C TYR A 61 -18.11 -19.57 15.48
N TRP A 62 -17.96 -20.29 16.60
CA TRP A 62 -16.87 -20.03 17.56
C TRP A 62 -15.49 -20.32 16.97
N SER A 63 -15.39 -21.34 16.12
CA SER A 63 -14.13 -21.65 15.41
C SER A 63 -13.70 -20.49 14.49
N SER A 64 -14.65 -19.80 13.86
CA SER A 64 -14.39 -18.63 13.01
C SER A 64 -13.94 -17.41 13.82
N ILE A 65 -14.58 -17.15 14.96
CA ILE A 65 -14.16 -16.05 15.85
C ILE A 65 -12.79 -16.34 16.45
N GLN A 66 -12.54 -17.58 16.84
CA GLN A 66 -11.29 -17.94 17.49
C GLN A 66 -10.12 -17.90 16.51
N ILE A 67 -10.27 -18.33 15.24
CA ILE A 67 -9.18 -18.19 14.26
C ILE A 67 -8.84 -16.72 14.00
N GLU A 68 -9.83 -15.84 14.03
CA GLU A 68 -9.62 -14.40 13.84
C GLU A 68 -8.82 -13.80 15.02
N LYS A 69 -9.16 -14.22 16.25
CA LYS A 69 -8.40 -13.84 17.44
C LYS A 69 -6.95 -14.35 17.37
N GLU A 70 -6.78 -15.62 17.00
CA GLU A 70 -5.46 -16.24 16.84
C GLU A 70 -4.63 -15.53 15.76
N SER A 71 -5.25 -15.12 14.65
CA SER A 71 -4.61 -14.31 13.60
C SER A 71 -4.04 -13.00 14.16
N LYS A 72 -4.88 -12.24 14.88
CA LYS A 72 -4.49 -10.95 15.47
C LYS A 72 -3.36 -11.08 16.50
N GLU A 73 -3.34 -12.16 17.27
CA GLU A 73 -2.30 -12.41 18.26
C GLU A 73 -0.98 -12.92 17.65
N MET A 74 -1.05 -13.62 16.51
CA MET A 74 0.14 -14.12 15.80
C MET A 74 0.78 -13.06 14.89
N PHE A 75 -0.03 -12.20 14.27
CA PHE A 75 0.44 -11.18 13.33
C PHE A 75 1.64 -10.36 13.83
N PRO A 76 1.59 -9.68 15.01
CA PRO A 76 2.70 -8.83 15.43
C PRO A 76 3.99 -9.64 15.65
N LYS A 77 3.89 -10.86 16.21
CA LYS A 77 5.05 -11.73 16.45
C LYS A 77 5.73 -12.15 15.15
N LEU A 78 4.94 -12.49 14.13
CA LEU A 78 5.46 -12.90 12.82
C LEU A 78 5.99 -11.71 12.02
N MET A 79 5.33 -10.56 12.12
CA MET A 79 5.76 -9.31 11.50
C MET A 79 7.10 -8.86 12.08
N ASP A 80 7.27 -8.82 13.39
CA ASP A 80 8.53 -8.42 14.04
C ASP A 80 9.69 -9.33 13.62
N ALA A 81 9.45 -10.65 13.56
CA ALA A 81 10.46 -11.63 13.14
C ALA A 81 10.86 -11.51 11.66
N ASN A 82 10.01 -10.93 10.81
CA ASN A 82 10.21 -10.84 9.36
C ASN A 82 10.08 -9.41 8.83
N PHE A 83 10.32 -8.42 9.69
CA PHE A 83 9.95 -7.03 9.42
C PHE A 83 10.65 -6.47 8.16
N SER A 84 11.93 -6.80 7.96
CA SER A 84 12.68 -6.33 6.79
C SER A 84 12.08 -6.86 5.48
N ASN A 85 11.77 -8.15 5.42
CA ASN A 85 11.18 -8.76 4.22
C ASN A 85 9.78 -8.21 3.97
N TRP A 86 8.98 -8.09 5.03
CA TRP A 86 7.66 -7.48 4.97
C TRP A 86 7.72 -6.04 4.44
N LEU A 87 8.64 -5.23 4.94
CA LEU A 87 8.81 -3.85 4.52
C LEU A 87 9.22 -3.75 3.05
N SER A 88 10.13 -4.62 2.58
CA SER A 88 10.55 -4.66 1.18
C SER A 88 9.38 -5.01 0.25
N ILE A 89 8.58 -6.03 0.58
CA ILE A 89 7.39 -6.42 -0.18
C ILE A 89 6.34 -5.30 -0.16
N TYR A 90 6.15 -4.65 1.00
CA TYR A 90 5.22 -3.54 1.17
C TYR A 90 5.59 -2.33 0.30
N ILE A 91 6.86 -1.91 0.33
CA ILE A 91 7.36 -0.80 -0.51
C ILE A 91 7.22 -1.15 -2.00
N TYR A 92 7.52 -2.39 -2.38
CA TYR A 92 7.30 -2.85 -3.75
C TYR A 92 5.82 -2.79 -4.13
N GLY A 93 4.92 -3.16 -3.22
CA GLY A 93 3.47 -3.04 -3.40
C GLY A 93 3.03 -1.60 -3.68
N ILE A 94 3.51 -0.63 -2.91
CA ILE A 94 3.23 0.80 -3.16
C ILE A 94 3.70 1.20 -4.57
N LYS A 95 4.93 0.85 -4.93
CA LYS A 95 5.49 1.13 -6.27
C LYS A 95 4.64 0.49 -7.37
N HIS A 96 4.21 -0.76 -7.16
CA HIS A 96 3.36 -1.48 -8.10
C HIS A 96 1.97 -0.84 -8.25
N GLY A 97 1.42 -0.28 -7.17
CA GLY A 97 0.16 0.45 -7.16
C GLY A 97 0.15 1.67 -8.10
N PHE A 98 1.23 2.45 -8.11
CA PHE A 98 1.37 3.62 -8.99
C PHE A 98 1.73 3.26 -10.44
N LYS A 99 1.83 1.97 -10.79
CA LYS A 99 2.28 1.40 -12.09
C LYS A 99 3.73 1.72 -12.48
N THR A 100 4.17 2.96 -12.29
CA THR A 100 5.49 3.46 -12.67
C THR A 100 6.11 4.23 -11.51
N TRP A 101 7.40 3.99 -11.26
CA TRP A 101 8.18 4.72 -10.25
C TRP A 101 8.14 6.24 -10.43
N TRP A 102 8.14 6.71 -11.69
CA TRP A 102 8.08 8.13 -12.03
C TRP A 102 6.82 8.83 -11.50
N ILE A 103 5.66 8.16 -11.52
CA ILE A 103 4.41 8.73 -11.01
C ILE A 103 4.49 8.87 -9.49
N LEU A 104 4.98 7.84 -8.80
CA LEU A 104 5.19 7.89 -7.35
C LEU A 104 6.18 9.01 -6.96
N ALA A 105 7.32 9.10 -7.66
CA ALA A 105 8.31 10.15 -7.42
C ALA A 105 7.75 11.55 -7.67
N PHE A 106 6.92 11.72 -8.71
CA PHE A 106 6.22 12.98 -8.98
C PHE A 106 5.28 13.36 -7.83
N ILE A 107 4.42 12.44 -7.37
CA ILE A 107 3.49 12.71 -6.28
C ILE A 107 4.22 13.02 -4.96
N ILE A 108 5.31 12.30 -4.65
CA ILE A 108 6.18 12.59 -3.50
C ILE A 108 6.81 13.98 -3.64
N GLY A 109 7.31 14.32 -4.82
CA GLY A 109 7.87 15.64 -5.10
C GLY A 109 6.85 16.76 -4.89
N VAL A 110 5.62 16.59 -5.38
CA VAL A 110 4.51 17.52 -5.16
C VAL A 110 4.20 17.63 -3.67
N PHE A 111 4.11 16.52 -2.95
CA PHE A 111 3.83 16.50 -1.51
C PHE A 111 4.89 17.30 -0.73
N ILE A 112 6.18 17.01 -0.94
CA ILE A 112 7.27 17.70 -0.23
C ILE A 112 7.29 19.19 -0.60
N PHE A 113 7.19 19.52 -1.89
CA PHE A 113 7.23 20.90 -2.35
C PHE A 113 6.05 21.73 -1.82
N SER A 114 4.84 21.18 -1.90
CA SER A 114 3.62 21.84 -1.41
C SER A 114 3.63 21.99 0.11
N LEU A 115 4.14 21.01 0.86
CA LEU A 115 4.33 21.11 2.31
C LEU A 115 5.27 22.28 2.67
N ILE A 116 6.46 22.34 2.05
CA ILE A 116 7.42 23.42 2.32
C ILE A 116 6.82 24.79 1.97
N ARG A 117 6.10 24.87 0.84
CA ARG A 117 5.46 26.12 0.39
C ARG A 117 4.31 26.53 1.28
N SER A 118 3.44 25.61 1.69
CA SER A 118 2.30 25.86 2.58
C SER A 118 2.77 26.41 3.94
N ILE A 119 3.86 25.87 4.50
CA ILE A 119 4.42 26.38 5.76
C ILE A 119 5.02 27.78 5.59
N ARG A 120 5.69 28.06 4.46
CA ARG A 120 6.39 29.34 4.23
C ARG A 120 5.51 30.44 3.65
N ARG A 121 4.42 30.10 2.97
CA ARG A 121 3.49 31.01 2.30
C ARG A 121 2.08 30.47 2.44
N LYS A 122 1.17 31.29 2.97
CA LYS A 122 -0.27 30.99 3.05
C LYS A 122 -0.91 31.16 1.67
N ASP A 123 -0.71 30.19 0.79
CA ASP A 123 -1.35 30.11 -0.52
C ASP A 123 -2.23 28.85 -0.52
N GLU A 124 -3.53 29.07 -0.59
CA GLU A 124 -4.57 28.03 -0.55
C GLU A 124 -4.35 26.94 -1.62
N THR A 125 -3.71 27.28 -2.75
CA THR A 125 -3.41 26.28 -3.78
C THR A 125 -2.34 25.30 -3.33
N PHE A 126 -1.30 25.75 -2.62
CA PHE A 126 -0.27 24.86 -2.09
C PHE A 126 -0.80 24.03 -0.93
N GLU A 127 -1.69 24.58 -0.11
CA GLU A 127 -2.40 23.83 0.94
C GLU A 127 -3.26 22.71 0.33
N PHE A 128 -4.02 23.02 -0.73
CA PHE A 128 -4.82 22.01 -1.42
C PHE A 128 -3.95 20.95 -2.12
N LEU A 129 -2.85 21.35 -2.78
CA LEU A 129 -1.90 20.40 -3.38
C LEU A 129 -1.29 19.46 -2.35
N PHE A 130 -0.95 19.98 -1.16
CA PHE A 130 -0.48 19.17 -0.04
C PHE A 130 -1.56 18.19 0.43
N PHE A 131 -2.79 18.66 0.61
CA PHE A 131 -3.91 17.81 1.01
C PHE A 131 -4.19 16.70 -0.01
N ALA A 132 -4.30 17.03 -1.31
CA ALA A 132 -4.58 16.06 -2.37
C ALA A 132 -3.47 15.02 -2.54
N SER A 133 -2.20 15.44 -2.48
CA SER A 133 -1.06 14.51 -2.56
C SER A 133 -0.94 13.63 -1.30
N SER A 134 -1.25 14.18 -0.11
CA SER A 134 -1.32 13.43 1.14
C SER A 134 -2.40 12.33 1.09
N LEU A 135 -3.60 12.65 0.58
CA LEU A 135 -4.67 11.67 0.40
C LEU A 135 -4.27 10.54 -0.54
N LEU A 136 -3.63 10.87 -1.67
CA LEU A 136 -3.13 9.88 -2.62
C LEU A 136 -2.10 8.95 -2.00
N LEU A 137 -1.10 9.51 -1.31
CA LEU A 137 -0.04 8.73 -0.65
C LEU A 137 -0.60 7.88 0.49
N SER A 138 -1.44 8.46 1.34
CA SER A 138 -2.07 7.75 2.46
C SER A 138 -2.94 6.60 1.96
N ASN A 139 -3.73 6.82 0.91
CA ASN A 139 -4.50 5.75 0.29
C ASN A 139 -3.59 4.65 -0.28
N ALA A 140 -2.49 5.00 -0.95
CA ALA A 140 -1.53 4.02 -1.44
C ALA A 140 -0.92 3.18 -0.32
N MET A 141 -0.54 3.81 0.79
CA MET A 141 0.03 3.15 1.96
C MET A 141 -0.96 2.19 2.62
N VAL A 142 -2.19 2.64 2.89
CA VAL A 142 -3.24 1.81 3.50
C VAL A 142 -3.60 0.62 2.60
N THR A 143 -3.76 0.87 1.30
CA THR A 143 -4.15 -0.17 0.35
C THR A 143 -3.04 -1.19 0.13
N ALA A 144 -1.76 -0.78 0.16
CA ALA A 144 -0.62 -1.69 0.11
C ALA A 144 -0.55 -2.63 1.32
N MET A 145 -1.02 -2.20 2.50
CA MET A 145 -1.12 -3.08 3.68
C MET A 145 -2.30 -4.04 3.59
N ALA A 146 -3.46 -3.54 3.14
CA ALA A 146 -4.73 -4.25 3.31
C ALA A 146 -5.11 -5.17 2.14
N SER A 147 -4.61 -4.92 0.92
CA SER A 147 -5.13 -5.61 -0.25
C SER A 147 -4.10 -5.89 -1.32
N HIS A 148 -4.14 -7.14 -1.77
CA HIS A 148 -3.63 -7.57 -3.07
C HIS A 148 -4.03 -6.64 -4.22
N SER A 149 -5.25 -6.10 -4.22
CA SER A 149 -5.82 -5.35 -5.36
C SER A 149 -5.50 -3.85 -5.29
N ILE A 150 -4.27 -3.50 -4.94
CA ILE A 150 -3.83 -2.11 -4.73
C ILE A 150 -4.16 -1.19 -5.93
N GLN A 151 -4.02 -1.69 -7.16
CA GLN A 151 -4.30 -0.93 -8.39
C GLN A 151 -5.77 -0.51 -8.51
N ARG A 152 -6.72 -1.33 -8.05
CA ARG A 152 -8.15 -1.01 -8.10
C ARG A 152 -8.50 0.11 -7.13
N TYR A 153 -7.93 0.08 -5.93
CA TYR A 153 -8.18 1.09 -4.91
C TYR A 153 -7.44 2.41 -5.15
N LEU A 154 -6.30 2.37 -5.85
CA LEU A 154 -5.62 3.58 -6.31
C LEU A 154 -6.32 4.22 -7.51
N PHE A 155 -6.94 3.42 -8.39
CA PHE A 155 -7.68 3.93 -9.54
C PHE A 155 -8.77 4.94 -9.13
N TYR A 156 -9.52 4.65 -8.05
CA TYR A 156 -10.56 5.55 -7.54
C TYR A 156 -10.02 6.90 -7.05
N ASN A 157 -8.72 7.02 -6.80
CA ASN A 157 -8.09 8.25 -6.34
C ASN A 157 -7.29 8.95 -7.46
N TYR A 158 -7.19 8.38 -8.66
CA TYR A 158 -6.47 9.01 -9.77
C TYR A 158 -7.07 10.35 -10.23
N PHE A 159 -8.35 10.61 -9.95
CA PHE A 159 -8.92 11.95 -10.17
C PHE A 159 -8.17 13.03 -9.38
N LEU A 160 -7.68 12.73 -8.16
CA LEU A 160 -6.83 13.67 -7.39
C LEU A 160 -5.52 13.94 -8.12
N GLY A 161 -4.96 12.93 -8.78
CA GLY A 161 -3.77 13.08 -9.63
C GLY A 161 -4.01 14.05 -10.78
N PHE A 162 -5.16 13.93 -11.45
CA PHE A 162 -5.56 14.89 -12.49
C PHE A 162 -5.73 16.31 -11.95
N ILE A 163 -6.38 16.48 -10.79
CA ILE A 163 -6.55 17.80 -10.16
C ILE A 163 -5.18 18.42 -9.81
N ILE A 164 -4.24 17.63 -9.28
CA ILE A 164 -2.88 18.07 -8.98
C ILE A 164 -2.21 18.63 -10.25
N VAL A 165 -2.28 17.90 -11.37
CA VAL A 165 -1.70 18.35 -12.64
C VAL A 165 -2.32 19.67 -13.10
N ILE A 166 -3.65 19.79 -13.06
CA ILE A 166 -4.38 21.00 -13.47
C ILE A 166 -3.97 22.21 -12.60
N LEU A 167 -3.89 22.04 -11.28
CA LEU A 167 -3.53 23.13 -10.37
C LEU A 167 -2.07 23.58 -10.56
N ILE A 168 -1.16 22.64 -10.79
CA ILE A 168 0.24 22.96 -11.11
C ILE A 168 0.32 23.75 -12.43
N LEU A 169 -0.36 23.30 -13.48
CA LEU A 169 -0.39 24.00 -14.77
C LEU A 169 -0.95 25.41 -14.63
N ARG A 170 -2.06 25.58 -13.89
CA ARG A 170 -2.64 26.90 -13.61
C ARG A 170 -1.65 27.84 -12.93
N LYS A 171 -0.92 27.37 -11.91
CA LYS A 171 0.08 28.20 -11.22
C LYS A 171 1.29 28.51 -12.10
N LEU A 172 1.71 27.58 -12.96
CA LEU A 172 2.79 27.82 -13.93
C LEU A 172 2.42 28.91 -14.93
N ILE A 173 1.18 28.90 -15.44
CA ILE A 173 0.67 29.93 -16.36
C ILE A 173 0.65 31.31 -15.67
N GLN A 174 0.06 31.39 -14.47
CA GLN A 174 0.03 32.64 -13.69
C GLN A 174 1.43 33.19 -13.39
N PHE A 175 2.38 32.31 -13.09
CA PHE A 175 3.77 32.70 -12.88
C PHE A 175 4.44 33.22 -14.17
N TYR A 176 4.16 32.61 -15.32
CA TYR A 176 4.68 33.08 -16.61
C TYR A 176 4.11 34.45 -16.99
N GLU A 177 2.79 34.62 -16.87
CA GLU A 177 2.09 35.88 -17.17
C GLU A 177 2.63 37.04 -16.33
N SER A 178 2.73 36.86 -15.01
CA SER A 178 3.28 37.87 -14.10
C SER A 178 4.71 38.28 -14.43
N ARG A 179 5.53 37.35 -14.94
CA ARG A 179 6.91 37.62 -15.36
C ARG A 179 6.98 38.34 -16.71
N SER A 180 6.08 38.02 -17.64
CA SER A 180 5.98 38.69 -18.95
C SER A 180 5.55 40.15 -18.81
N LEU A 181 4.56 40.43 -17.94
CA LEU A 181 4.08 41.79 -17.67
C LEU A 181 5.13 42.64 -16.95
N GLY A 182 5.90 42.04 -16.03
CA GLY A 182 7.02 42.71 -15.37
C GLY A 182 8.17 43.09 -16.32
N SER A 183 8.39 42.31 -17.39
CA SER A 183 9.40 42.61 -18.41
C SER A 183 8.99 43.77 -19.33
N ASN A 184 7.69 43.89 -19.65
CA ASN A 184 7.18 44.95 -20.53
C ASN A 184 7.00 46.30 -19.81
N ALA A 185 6.92 46.32 -18.48
CA ALA A 185 6.84 47.54 -17.69
C ALA A 185 8.21 48.21 -17.45
N MET A 186 9.31 47.53 -17.79
CA MET A 186 10.69 48.03 -17.64
C MET A 186 11.34 48.45 -18.97
N SER A 187 10.65 48.30 -20.10
CA SER A 187 11.06 48.82 -21.42
C SER A 187 10.34 50.11 -21.75
#